data_AF-A0A1D8B2M2-F1
#
_entry.id   AF-A0A1D8B2M2-F1
#
_cell.length_a   1.000
_cell.length_b   1.000
_cell.length_c   1.000
_cell.angle_alpha   90.00
_cell.angle_beta   90.00
_cell.angle_gamma   90.00
#
_symmetry.space_group_name_H-M   'P 1'
#
loop_
_entity.id
_entity.type
_entity.pdbx_description
1 polymer ?
#
loop_
_entity_poly.entity_id
_entity_poly.type
_entity_poly.pdbx_seq_one_letter_code
_entity_poly.pdbx_strand_id
1 'polypeptide(L)'
;MIVLVLSAVPEGLRGHVTRWLLEISPGVFVGNLGSRVRERLWEIVIKTMGSGRAIMVYRARNEQGLEFLTWGDPWRPVDFEGIRLMMRPALAQGRGQYTDPADAPDTARRLRGRPGMSNFQKRRKARGFPRSDRPER
;
A
#
# COMPACT_ATOMS: atom_id res chain seq x y z
N MET A 1 -21.08 -12.16 -5.01
CA MET A 1 -20.65 -11.57 -3.73
C MET A 1 -19.72 -10.40 -4.03
N ILE A 2 -19.94 -9.27 -3.38
CA ILE A 2 -19.08 -8.10 -3.41
C ILE A 2 -18.84 -7.58 -1.98
N VAL A 3 -17.68 -6.98 -1.78
CA VAL A 3 -17.33 -6.21 -0.57
C VAL A 3 -16.85 -4.85 -1.04
N LEU A 4 -17.47 -3.77 -0.55
CA LEU A 4 -17.08 -2.40 -0.85
C LEU A 4 -16.58 -1.75 0.44
N VAL A 5 -15.36 -1.22 0.40
CA VAL A 5 -14.73 -0.47 1.49
C VAL A 5 -14.62 0.98 1.06
N LEU A 6 -15.13 1.88 1.91
CA LEU A 6 -15.20 3.32 1.70
C LEU A 6 -14.55 4.04 2.89
N SER A 7 -13.69 5.02 2.60
CA SER A 7 -13.02 5.85 3.61
C SER A 7 -13.02 7.32 3.20
N ALA A 8 -13.21 8.23 4.16
CA ALA A 8 -13.28 9.68 3.92
C ALA A 8 -14.29 10.05 2.81
N VAL A 9 -15.51 9.51 2.91
CA VAL A 9 -16.56 9.66 1.88
C VAL A 9 -17.58 10.72 2.24
N PRO A 10 -18.16 11.45 1.26
CA PRO A 10 -19.31 12.31 1.49
C PRO A 10 -20.52 11.51 2.03
N GLU A 11 -21.30 12.10 2.94
CA GLU A 11 -22.45 11.43 3.57
C GLU A 11 -23.46 10.88 2.54
N GLY A 12 -23.67 11.61 1.44
CA GLY A 12 -24.60 11.20 0.38
C GLY A 12 -24.22 9.89 -0.31
N LEU A 13 -22.92 9.57 -0.43
CA LEU A 13 -22.47 8.33 -1.07
C LEU A 13 -22.78 7.12 -0.19
N ARG A 14 -22.55 7.23 1.13
CA ARG A 14 -22.85 6.17 2.09
C ARG A 14 -24.32 5.75 2.01
N GLY A 15 -25.24 6.70 2.11
CA GLY A 15 -26.68 6.43 2.02
C GLY A 15 -27.15 5.94 0.64
N HIS A 16 -26.41 6.26 -0.42
CA HIS A 16 -26.68 5.70 -1.75
C HIS A 16 -26.32 4.22 -1.82
N VAL A 17 -25.17 3.84 -1.26
CA VAL A 17 -24.67 2.45 -1.27
C VAL A 17 -25.55 1.52 -0.45
N THR A 18 -26.10 1.98 0.67
CA THR A 18 -26.98 1.16 1.54
C THR A 18 -28.29 0.73 0.88
N ARG A 19 -28.67 1.32 -0.26
CA ARG A 19 -29.81 0.86 -1.08
C ARG A 19 -29.59 -0.52 -1.71
N TRP A 20 -28.32 -0.93 -1.86
CA TRP A 20 -27.93 -2.14 -2.57
C TRP A 20 -27.11 -3.11 -1.71
N LEU A 21 -26.37 -2.57 -0.73
CA LEU A 21 -25.44 -3.33 0.11
C LEU A 21 -25.74 -3.12 1.58
N LEU A 22 -25.44 -4.12 2.39
CA LEU A 22 -25.54 -4.05 3.84
C LEU A 22 -24.23 -3.49 4.42
N GLU A 23 -24.31 -2.41 5.19
CA GLU A 23 -23.16 -1.91 5.96
C GLU A 23 -22.97 -2.76 7.22
N ILE A 24 -21.87 -3.51 7.29
CA ILE A 24 -21.57 -4.42 8.42
C ILE A 24 -20.60 -3.80 9.44
N SER A 25 -19.92 -2.72 9.05
CA SER A 25 -18.98 -1.95 9.86
C SER A 25 -18.83 -0.58 9.21
N PRO A 26 -18.45 0.50 9.94
CA PRO A 26 -18.24 1.82 9.36
C PRO A 26 -17.41 1.79 8.07
N GLY A 27 -18.08 2.06 6.94
CA GLY A 27 -17.45 2.11 5.62
C GLY A 27 -17.23 0.74 4.95
N VAL A 28 -17.71 -0.37 5.53
CA VAL A 28 -17.60 -1.72 4.96
C VAL A 28 -18.99 -2.23 4.61
N PHE A 29 -19.22 -2.45 3.32
CA PHE A 29 -20.50 -2.85 2.76
C PHE A 29 -20.38 -4.20 2.06
N VAL A 30 -21.36 -5.07 2.24
CA VAL A 30 -21.37 -6.43 1.68
C VAL A 30 -22.69 -6.71 1.00
N GLY A 31 -22.67 -7.45 -0.11
CA GLY A 31 -23.88 -7.89 -0.78
C GLY A 31 -23.62 -8.74 -2.02
N ASN A 32 -24.67 -9.05 -2.76
CA ASN A 32 -24.57 -9.82 -3.99
C ASN A 32 -25.22 -9.06 -5.15
N LEU A 33 -24.41 -8.60 -6.08
CA LEU A 33 -24.85 -7.87 -7.27
C LEU A 33 -24.38 -8.59 -8.53
N GLY A 34 -25.18 -8.53 -9.60
CA GLY A 34 -24.75 -8.94 -10.94
C GLY A 34 -23.68 -8.00 -11.51
N SER A 35 -22.94 -8.45 -12.53
CA SER A 35 -21.82 -7.71 -13.14
C SER A 35 -22.20 -6.27 -13.53
N ARG A 36 -23.33 -6.10 -14.24
CA ARG A 36 -23.83 -4.80 -14.69
C ARG A 36 -24.13 -3.84 -13.53
N VAL A 37 -24.76 -4.34 -12.46
CA VAL A 37 -25.11 -3.49 -11.31
C VAL A 37 -23.86 -3.13 -10.52
N ARG A 38 -22.93 -4.07 -10.36
CA ARG A 38 -21.61 -3.83 -9.76
C ARG A 38 -20.81 -2.77 -10.52
N GLU A 39 -20.73 -2.86 -11.83
CA GLU A 39 -20.02 -1.89 -12.68
C GLU A 39 -20.63 -0.50 -12.56
N ARG A 40 -21.97 -0.42 -12.62
CA ARG A 40 -22.68 0.85 -12.43
C ARG A 40 -22.48 1.43 -11.03
N LEU A 41 -22.49 0.58 -9.99
CA LEU A 41 -22.21 0.99 -8.63
C LEU A 41 -20.79 1.56 -8.52
N TRP A 42 -19.81 0.92 -9.14
CA TRP A 42 -18.43 1.40 -9.17
C TRP A 42 -18.32 2.77 -9.83
N GLU A 43 -18.98 2.99 -10.97
CA GLU A 43 -19.04 4.30 -11.63
C GLU A 43 -19.61 5.41 -10.72
N ILE A 44 -20.67 5.10 -9.96
CA ILE A 44 -21.28 6.06 -9.03
C ILE A 44 -20.29 6.39 -7.89
N VAL A 45 -19.63 5.37 -7.37
CA VAL A 45 -18.61 5.52 -6.31
C VAL A 45 -17.50 6.44 -6.79
N ILE A 46 -16.85 6.17 -7.93
CA ILE A 46 -15.74 6.99 -8.43
C ILE A 46 -16.17 8.44 -8.73
N LYS A 47 -17.39 8.65 -9.25
CA LYS A 47 -17.91 9.98 -9.57
C LYS A 47 -18.20 10.83 -8.33
N THR A 48 -18.54 10.18 -7.21
CA THR A 48 -18.99 10.87 -5.99
C THR A 48 -17.90 10.93 -4.92
N MET A 49 -16.84 10.12 -5.04
CA MET A 49 -15.82 9.93 -4.00
C MET A 49 -15.03 11.18 -3.62
N GLY A 50 -14.78 12.08 -4.57
CA GLY A 50 -13.86 13.20 -4.37
C GLY A 50 -12.45 12.72 -3.99
N SER A 51 -11.92 13.19 -2.87
CA SER A 51 -10.60 12.84 -2.32
C SER A 51 -10.60 11.62 -1.39
N GLY A 52 -11.75 10.96 -1.23
CA GLY A 52 -11.85 9.74 -0.43
C GLY A 52 -11.21 8.52 -1.09
N ARG A 53 -11.35 7.37 -0.43
CA ARG A 53 -10.81 6.09 -0.89
C ARG A 53 -11.90 5.04 -1.02
N ALA A 54 -11.79 4.22 -2.06
CA ALA A 54 -12.70 3.12 -2.34
C ALA A 54 -11.93 1.86 -2.73
N ILE A 55 -12.36 0.72 -2.21
CA ILE A 55 -11.94 -0.60 -2.67
C ILE A 55 -13.19 -1.45 -2.89
N MET A 56 -13.37 -1.99 -4.10
CA MET A 56 -14.45 -2.94 -4.38
C MET A 56 -13.83 -4.30 -4.69
N VAL A 57 -14.12 -5.30 -3.87
CA VAL A 57 -13.79 -6.71 -4.09
C VAL A 57 -15.01 -7.43 -4.63
N TYR A 58 -14.83 -8.29 -5.63
CA TYR A 58 -15.91 -9.12 -6.16
C TYR A 58 -15.41 -10.49 -6.60
N ARG A 59 -16.34 -11.45 -6.68
CA ARG A 59 -16.03 -12.79 -7.19
C ARG A 59 -15.66 -12.74 -8.67
N ALA A 60 -14.55 -13.38 -9.04
CA ALA A 60 -14.09 -13.53 -10.41
C ALA A 60 -13.78 -15.00 -10.72
N ARG A 61 -13.69 -15.34 -12.02
CA ARG A 61 -13.35 -16.70 -12.48
C ARG A 61 -11.87 -16.78 -12.81
N ASN A 62 -11.04 -16.64 -11.78
CA ASN A 62 -9.59 -16.77 -11.84
C ASN A 62 -9.11 -17.64 -10.65
N GLU A 63 -7.81 -17.89 -10.56
CA GLU A 63 -7.21 -18.75 -9.52
C GLU A 63 -7.46 -18.25 -8.09
N GLN A 64 -7.51 -16.93 -7.89
CA GLN A 64 -7.80 -16.32 -6.59
C GLN A 64 -9.29 -16.33 -6.24
N GLY A 65 -10.17 -16.59 -7.21
CA GLY A 65 -11.62 -16.53 -7.06
C GLY A 65 -12.18 -15.11 -6.86
N LEU A 66 -11.34 -14.08 -6.98
CA LEU A 66 -11.67 -12.69 -6.73
C LEU A 66 -10.90 -11.73 -7.62
N GLU A 67 -11.44 -10.53 -7.74
CA GLU A 67 -10.75 -9.34 -8.25
C GLU A 67 -11.13 -8.14 -7.41
N PHE A 68 -10.35 -7.08 -7.53
CA PHE A 68 -10.62 -5.84 -6.83
C PHE A 68 -10.27 -4.60 -7.65
N LEU A 69 -11.05 -3.54 -7.41
CA LEU A 69 -10.88 -2.20 -7.97
C LEU A 69 -10.55 -1.25 -6.84
N THR A 70 -9.69 -0.27 -7.11
CA THR A 70 -9.22 0.70 -6.12
C THR A 70 -9.36 2.12 -6.66
N TRP A 71 -9.74 3.06 -5.81
CA TRP A 71 -9.78 4.49 -6.10
C TRP A 71 -9.21 5.29 -4.92
N GLY A 72 -8.34 6.26 -5.21
CA GLY A 72 -7.74 7.14 -4.21
C GLY A 72 -6.82 6.45 -3.21
N ASP A 73 -6.69 5.12 -3.26
CA ASP A 73 -5.78 4.40 -2.39
C ASP A 73 -4.34 4.52 -2.90
N PRO A 74 -3.37 4.81 -2.01
CA PRO A 74 -1.97 4.70 -2.37
C PRO A 74 -1.65 3.31 -2.93
N TRP A 75 -2.14 2.21 -2.35
CA TRP A 75 -1.73 0.89 -2.79
C TRP A 75 -2.31 0.57 -4.17
N ARG A 76 -1.46 0.05 -5.06
CA ARG A 76 -1.83 -0.21 -6.45
C ARG A 76 -1.98 -1.73 -6.69
N PRO A 77 -3.06 -2.17 -7.35
CA PRO A 77 -3.16 -3.53 -7.87
C PRO A 77 -2.03 -3.79 -8.87
N VAL A 78 -1.30 -4.89 -8.72
CA VAL A 78 -0.25 -5.32 -9.66
C VAL A 78 -0.43 -6.80 -10.00
N ASP A 79 -0.15 -7.15 -11.26
CA ASP A 79 -0.11 -8.54 -11.70
C ASP A 79 1.27 -9.13 -11.44
N PHE A 80 1.30 -10.33 -10.85
CA PHE A 80 2.51 -11.10 -10.64
C PHE A 80 2.24 -12.54 -11.06
N GLU A 81 2.68 -12.90 -12.26
CA GLU A 81 2.52 -14.24 -12.85
C GLU A 81 1.04 -14.69 -12.90
N GLY A 82 0.12 -13.77 -13.20
CA GLY A 82 -1.33 -14.06 -13.24
C GLY A 82 -2.05 -13.99 -11.89
N ILE A 83 -1.32 -13.74 -10.79
CA ILE A 83 -1.88 -13.48 -9.47
C ILE A 83 -1.95 -11.96 -9.25
N ARG A 84 -3.13 -11.45 -8.89
CA ARG A 84 -3.32 -10.03 -8.62
C ARG A 84 -3.01 -9.71 -7.16
N LEU A 85 -2.01 -8.88 -6.93
CA LEU A 85 -1.50 -8.49 -5.61
C LEU A 85 -1.67 -6.97 -5.37
N MET A 86 -1.48 -6.54 -4.12
CA MET A 86 -1.45 -5.13 -3.75
C MET A 86 0.00 -4.68 -3.52
N MET A 87 0.50 -3.78 -4.38
CA MET A 87 1.81 -3.17 -4.19
C MET A 87 1.70 -2.03 -3.19
N ARG A 88 2.43 -2.17 -2.08
CA ARG A 88 2.68 -1.11 -1.13
C ARG A 88 4.00 -0.45 -1.47
N PRO A 89 4.03 0.87 -1.67
CA PRO A 89 5.29 1.53 -1.97
C PRO A 89 6.21 1.66 -0.81
N ALA A 90 7.47 1.74 -1.21
CA ALA A 90 8.56 2.01 -0.32
C ALA A 90 8.31 3.36 0.34
N LEU A 91 8.30 3.36 1.68
CA LEU A 91 8.38 4.58 2.45
C LEU A 91 9.69 5.27 2.07
N ALA A 92 9.62 6.39 1.33
CA ALA A 92 10.74 7.32 1.30
C ALA A 92 11.03 7.70 2.75
N GLN A 93 12.24 7.41 3.22
CA GLN A 93 12.64 7.65 4.60
C GLN A 93 12.32 9.10 4.99
N GLY A 94 11.33 9.28 5.88
CA GLY A 94 11.24 10.47 6.73
C GLY A 94 9.95 11.29 6.73
N ARG A 95 8.96 11.13 5.84
CA ARG A 95 7.81 12.07 5.82
C ARG A 95 6.43 11.53 5.47
N GLY A 96 6.12 10.25 5.69
CA GLY A 96 4.74 9.74 5.50
C GLY A 96 4.11 10.01 4.12
N GLN A 97 4.91 10.46 3.15
CA GLN A 97 4.53 10.76 1.79
C GLN A 97 4.87 9.52 0.98
N TYR A 98 3.83 8.92 0.45
CA TYR A 98 3.92 7.82 -0.49
C TYR A 98 4.62 8.32 -1.76
N THR A 99 5.68 7.63 -2.17
CA THR A 99 6.32 7.85 -3.48
C THR A 99 5.93 6.68 -4.36
N ASP A 100 5.46 6.94 -5.58
CA ASP A 100 5.19 5.87 -6.54
C ASP A 100 6.50 5.12 -6.83
N PRO A 101 6.54 3.78 -6.89
CA PRO A 101 7.73 3.03 -7.28
C PRO A 101 8.28 3.42 -8.65
N ALA A 102 7.42 3.90 -9.56
CA ALA A 102 7.84 4.46 -10.85
C ALA A 102 8.54 5.83 -10.71
N ASP A 103 8.17 6.60 -9.69
CA ASP A 103 8.73 7.91 -9.37
C ASP A 103 9.84 7.84 -8.30
N ALA A 104 10.10 6.65 -7.77
CA ALA A 104 11.12 6.43 -6.75
C ALA A 104 12.50 6.61 -7.39
N PRO A 105 13.34 7.56 -6.91
CA PRO A 105 14.67 7.73 -7.46
C PRO A 105 15.45 6.44 -7.24
N ASP A 106 15.92 5.83 -8.34
CA ASP A 106 16.67 4.56 -8.46
C ASP A 106 17.37 4.14 -7.14
N THR A 107 16.59 3.52 -6.25
CA THR A 107 17.02 3.22 -4.87
C THR A 107 18.01 2.05 -4.88
N ALA A 108 17.97 1.24 -5.94
CA ALA A 108 18.96 0.20 -6.22
C ALA A 108 20.38 0.76 -6.37
N ARG A 109 20.54 2.01 -6.85
CA ARG A 109 21.85 2.66 -6.97
C ARG A 109 22.40 3.15 -5.63
N ARG A 110 21.56 3.52 -4.66
CA ARG A 110 22.00 3.97 -3.32
C ARG A 110 22.43 2.84 -2.40
N LEU A 111 21.86 1.64 -2.57
CA LEU A 111 22.31 0.44 -1.83
C LEU A 111 23.72 -0.01 -2.26
N ARG A 112 24.19 0.40 -3.45
CA ARG A 112 25.58 0.19 -3.92
C ARG A 112 26.55 1.32 -3.56
N GLY A 113 26.16 2.23 -2.67
CA GLY A 113 27.02 3.33 -2.21
C GLY A 113 27.84 2.95 -0.99
N ARG A 114 29.09 2.50 -1.22
CA ARG A 114 30.26 2.40 -0.31
C ARG A 114 29.96 2.25 1.21
N PRO A 115 30.34 1.13 1.87
CA PRO A 115 30.19 1.03 3.32
C PRO A 115 31.01 2.12 4.01
N GLY A 116 30.32 3.11 4.57
CA GLY A 116 30.93 4.08 5.47
C GLY A 116 31.49 3.34 6.69
N MET A 117 32.69 3.71 7.13
CA MET A 117 33.33 3.10 8.30
C MET A 117 32.34 3.01 9.46
N SER A 118 32.23 1.82 10.04
CA SER A 118 31.36 1.61 11.20
C SER A 118 31.81 2.53 12.35
N ASN A 119 30.88 2.85 13.26
CA ASN A 119 31.19 3.66 14.44
C ASN A 119 32.32 3.04 15.29
N PHE A 120 32.48 1.71 15.24
CA PHE A 120 33.61 1.00 15.84
C PHE A 120 34.94 1.33 15.15
N GLN A 121 35.00 1.32 13.81
CA GLN A 121 36.21 1.70 13.06
C GLN A 121 36.59 3.17 13.26
N LYS A 122 35.61 4.09 13.32
CA LYS A 122 35.85 5.51 13.64
C LYS A 122 36.45 5.67 15.05
N ARG A 123 35.89 4.98 16.06
CA ARG A 123 36.39 5.02 17.44
C ARG A 123 37.80 4.43 17.55
N ARG A 124 38.07 3.32 16.85
CA ARG A 124 39.40 2.69 16.80
C ARG A 124 40.46 3.63 16.22
N LYS A 125 40.13 4.40 15.17
CA LYS A 125 41.06 5.34 14.54
C LYS A 125 41.29 6.60 15.39
N ALA A 126 40.26 7.06 16.09
CA ALA A 126 40.31 8.28 16.91
C ALA A 126 41.05 8.10 18.24
N ARG A 127 40.96 6.93 18.88
CA ARG A 127 41.50 6.72 20.23
C ARG A 127 42.91 6.12 20.27
N GLY A 128 43.47 5.71 19.13
CA GLY A 128 44.70 4.91 19.11
C GLY A 128 44.50 3.55 19.80
N PHE A 129 45.38 2.60 19.51
CA PHE A 129 45.32 1.29 20.18
C PHE A 129 45.85 1.47 21.62
N PRO A 130 45.16 0.99 22.68
CA PRO A 130 45.78 0.89 24.00
C PRO A 130 47.01 0.00 23.86
N ARG A 131 48.20 0.49 24.25
CA ARG A 131 49.38 -0.38 24.33
C ARG A 131 49.05 -1.52 25.29
N SER A 132 49.28 -2.75 24.85
CA SER A 132 49.13 -3.90 25.73
C SER A 132 50.25 -3.85 26.77
N ASP A 133 49.91 -3.77 28.06
CA ASP A 133 50.87 -3.85 29.17
C ASP A 133 51.37 -5.29 29.40
N ARG A 134 51.57 -6.06 28.33
CA ARG A 134 52.18 -7.40 28.44
C ARG A 134 53.70 -7.22 28.48
N PRO A 135 54.38 -7.68 29.55
CA PRO A 135 55.84 -7.70 29.56
C PRO A 135 56.34 -8.70 28.51
N GLU A 136 57.24 -8.25 27.64
CA GLU A 136 57.95 -9.09 26.69
C GLU A 136 58.84 -10.08 27.47
N ARG A 137 58.80 -11.36 27.08
CA ARG A 137 59.79 -12.37 27.48
C ARG A 137 60.85 -12.46 26.40
#